data_AF-A0A5J6IGW2-F1
#
_entry.id   AF-A0A5J6IGW2-F1
#
_cell.length_a   1.000
_cell.length_b   1.000
_cell.length_c   1.000
_cell.angle_alpha   90.00
_cell.angle_beta   90.00
_cell.angle_gamma   90.00
#
_symmetry.space_group_name_H-M   'P 1'
#
loop_
_entity.id
_entity.type
_entity.pdbx_description
1 polymer ?
#
loop_
_entity_poly.entity_id
_entity_poly.type
_entity_poly.pdbx_seq_one_letter_code
_entity_poly.pdbx_strand_id
1 'polypeptide(L)' 'MPQTLSLFHPVWAQAERDDVARVDEQMARGNFRTWAKITSHVYAARERDPARRVDRELIEQACARLGPYP' A
#
# COMPACT_ATOMS: atom_id res chain seq x y z
N MET A 1 -0.49 -12.93 1.81
CA MET A 1 -1.42 -12.12 0.98
C MET A 1 -0.79 -11.19 -0.07
N PRO A 2 0.53 -10.87 -0.10
CA PRO A 2 1.03 -9.76 -0.93
C PRO A 2 0.97 -10.04 -2.44
N GLN A 3 1.08 -11.30 -2.87
CA GLN A 3 1.05 -11.68 -4.29
C GLN A 3 -0.33 -11.50 -4.94
N THR A 4 -1.39 -11.54 -4.13
CA THR A 4 -2.78 -11.47 -4.60
C THR A 4 -3.22 -10.01 -4.80
N LEU A 5 -2.61 -9.06 -4.09
CA LEU A 5 -2.99 -7.65 -4.16
C LEU A 5 -2.80 -7.07 -5.56
N SER A 6 -1.71 -7.39 -6.25
CA SER A 6 -1.48 -6.93 -7.62
C SER A 6 -2.49 -7.45 -8.63
N LEU A 7 -3.17 -8.58 -8.34
CA LEU A 7 -4.22 -9.14 -9.20
C LEU A 7 -5.54 -8.34 -9.11
N PHE A 8 -5.84 -7.78 -7.94
CA PHE A 8 -7.07 -7.03 -7.69
C PHE A 8 -6.90 -5.51 -7.74
N HIS A 9 -5.68 -5.05 -7.51
CA HIS A 9 -5.31 -3.64 -7.42
C HIS A 9 -4.03 -3.43 -8.24
N PRO A 10 -4.16 -3.12 -9.55
CA PRO A 10 -3.03 -2.98 -10.47
C PRO A 10 -2.00 -1.94 -10.04
N VAL A 11 -2.38 -1.01 -9.16
CA VAL A 11 -1.50 -0.02 -8.54
C VAL A 11 -0.29 -0.68 -7.84
N TRP A 12 -0.47 -1.88 -7.28
CA TRP A 12 0.61 -2.63 -6.62
C TRP A 12 1.51 -3.39 -7.58
N ALA A 13 1.14 -3.52 -8.86
CA ALA A 13 2.02 -4.15 -9.86
C ALA A 13 3.29 -3.32 -10.12
N GLN A 14 3.28 -2.04 -9.75
CA GLN A 14 4.41 -1.12 -9.87
C GLN A 14 5.29 -1.09 -8.62
N ALA A 15 4.84 -1.69 -7.51
CA ALA A 15 5.56 -1.70 -6.24
C ALA A 15 6.55 -2.87 -6.19
N GLU A 16 7.72 -2.64 -5.58
CA GLU A 16 8.68 -3.70 -5.28
C GLU A 16 8.05 -4.72 -4.33
N ARG A 17 8.27 -6.02 -4.59
CA ARG A 17 7.67 -7.09 -3.77
C ARG A 17 8.13 -7.04 -2.31
N ASP A 18 9.37 -6.61 -2.09
CA ASP A 18 9.95 -6.46 -0.76
C ASP A 18 9.23 -5.36 0.05
N ASP A 19 8.93 -4.23 -0.59
CA ASP A 19 8.17 -3.14 0.05
C ASP A 19 6.75 -3.60 0.45
N VAL A 20 6.06 -4.32 -0.44
CA VAL A 20 4.72 -4.86 -0.14
C VAL A 20 4.76 -5.89 0.99
N ALA A 21 5.77 -6.77 1.00
CA ALA A 21 5.95 -7.75 2.08
C ALA A 21 6.26 -7.07 3.43
N ARG A 22 7.16 -6.09 3.42
CA ARG A 22 7.53 -5.29 4.58
C ARG A 22 6.33 -4.55 5.20
N VAL A 23 5.42 -4.05 4.37
CA VAL A 23 4.16 -3.43 4.82
C VAL A 23 3.21 -4.47 5.41
N ASP A 24 3.12 -5.65 4.80
CA ASP A 24 2.33 -6.76 5.35
C ASP A 24 2.87 -7.15 6.73
N GLU A 25 4.18 -7.26 6.92
CA GLU A 25 4.74 -7.67 8.21
C GLU A 25 4.58 -6.61 9.31
N GLN A 26 4.85 -5.34 8.98
CA GLN A 26 4.88 -4.28 9.99
C GLN A 26 3.51 -3.67 10.29
N MET A 27 2.68 -3.47 9.26
CA MET A 27 1.45 -2.68 9.36
C MET A 27 0.19 -3.55 9.24
N ALA A 28 0.06 -4.30 8.14
CA ALA A 28 -1.20 -5.00 7.87
C ALA A 28 -1.33 -6.32 8.63
N ARG A 29 -0.24 -7.05 8.84
CA ARG A 29 -0.16 -8.38 9.47
C ARG A 29 -1.18 -9.38 8.89
N GLY A 30 -1.36 -9.35 7.57
CA GLY A 30 -2.40 -10.14 6.89
C GLY A 30 -3.84 -9.63 7.05
N ASN A 31 -4.07 -8.51 7.75
CA ASN A 31 -5.40 -7.92 7.93
C ASN A 31 -5.88 -7.23 6.64
N PHE A 32 -6.92 -7.80 6.05
CA PHE A 32 -7.53 -7.28 4.82
C PHE A 32 -8.06 -5.85 4.97
N ARG A 33 -8.64 -5.49 6.12
CA ARG A 33 -9.16 -4.13 6.37
C ARG A 33 -8.03 -3.12 6.39
N THR A 34 -6.89 -3.46 6.97
CA THR A 34 -5.71 -2.59 6.95
C THR A 34 -5.18 -2.43 5.52
N TRP A 35 -5.08 -3.52 4.75
CA TRP A 35 -4.72 -3.46 3.33
C TRP A 35 -5.66 -2.63 2.47
N ALA A 36 -6.97 -2.73 2.72
CA ALA A 36 -7.97 -1.91 2.04
C ALA A 36 -7.71 -0.42 2.30
N LYS A 37 -7.45 -0.02 3.56
CA LYS A 37 -7.13 1.37 3.91
C LYS A 37 -5.83 1.85 3.26
N ILE A 38 -4.76 1.05 3.32
CA ILE A 38 -3.47 1.37 2.66
C ILE A 38 -3.72 1.62 1.17
N THR A 39 -4.41 0.68 0.52
CA THR A 39 -4.71 0.76 -0.92
C THR A 39 -5.54 2.01 -1.26
N SER A 40 -6.55 2.36 -0.46
CA SER A 40 -7.29 3.61 -0.63
C SER A 40 -6.39 4.85 -0.53
N HIS A 41 -5.44 4.88 0.41
CA HIS A 41 -4.50 6.00 0.52
C HIS A 41 -3.50 6.08 -0.64
N VAL A 42 -3.08 4.94 -1.17
CA VAL A 42 -2.23 4.86 -2.38
C VAL A 42 -2.99 5.40 -3.59
N TYR A 43 -4.25 4.99 -3.81
CA TYR A 43 -5.07 5.53 -4.89
C TYR A 43 -5.28 7.04 -4.75
N ALA A 44 -5.62 7.54 -3.55
CA ALA A 44 -5.78 8.96 -3.31
C ALA A 44 -4.49 9.77 -3.58
N ALA A 45 -3.32 9.18 -3.35
CA ALA A 45 -2.03 9.79 -3.71
C ALA A 45 -1.81 9.81 -5.23
N ARG A 46 -2.18 8.74 -5.93
CA ARG A 46 -2.10 8.64 -7.40
C ARG A 46 -3.13 9.53 -8.12
N GLU A 47 -4.29 9.76 -7.54
CA GLU A 47 -5.26 10.72 -8.08
C GLU A 47 -4.75 12.17 -7.99
N ARG A 48 -3.99 12.48 -6.93
CA ARG A 48 -3.35 13.80 -6.77
C ARG A 48 -2.15 14.00 -7.68
N ASP A 49 -1.40 12.94 -7.95
CA ASP A 49 -0.30 12.94 -8.90
C ASP A 49 -0.30 11.66 -9.76
N PRO A 50 -0.93 11.71 -10.95
CA PRO A 50 -1.07 10.53 -11.82
C PRO A 50 0.25 10.04 -12.42
N ALA A 51 1.30 10.86 -12.41
CA ALA A 51 2.62 10.49 -12.93
C ALA A 51 3.47 9.76 -11.87
N ARG A 52 3.21 9.99 -10.59
CA ARG A 52 3.95 9.43 -9.45
C ARG A 52 3.81 7.92 -9.39
N ARG A 53 4.92 7.19 -9.52
CA ARG A 53 4.92 5.73 -9.37
C ARG A 53 4.65 5.34 -7.92
N VAL A 54 4.21 4.09 -7.73
CA VAL A 54 4.04 3.51 -6.39
C VAL A 54 5.40 3.02 -5.93
N ASP A 55 6.18 3.93 -5.37
CA ASP A 55 7.48 3.66 -4.76
C ASP A 55 7.37 3.54 -3.23
N ARG A 56 8.45 3.10 -2.59
CA ARG A 56 8.54 2.93 -1.14
C ARG A 56 8.10 4.18 -0.36
N GLU A 57 8.45 5.38 -0.80
CA GLU A 57 8.09 6.61 -0.08
C GLU A 57 6.57 6.81 -0.08
N LEU A 58 5.92 6.61 -1.23
CA LEU A 58 4.47 6.73 -1.35
C LEU A 58 3.75 5.70 -0.46
N ILE A 59 4.28 4.48 -0.41
CA ILE A 59 3.76 3.40 0.42
C ILE A 59 3.89 3.73 1.91
N GLU A 60 5.05 4.21 2.35
CA GLU A 60 5.27 4.65 3.73
C GLU A 60 4.38 5.85 4.09
N GLN A 61 4.18 6.81 3.18
CA GLN A 61 3.22 7.91 3.36
C GLN A 61 1.77 7.41 3.51
N ALA A 62 1.36 6.41 2.73
CA ALA A 62 0.05 5.78 2.86
C ALA A 62 -0.09 5.05 4.21
N CYS A 63 0.98 4.40 4.67
CA CYS A 63 1.02 3.73 5.97
C CYS A 63 0.95 4.71 7.14
N ALA A 64 1.67 5.84 7.07
CA ALA A 64 1.66 6.88 8.09
C ALA A 64 0.26 7.48 8.33
N ARG A 65 -0.60 7.49 7.30
CA ARG A 65 -1.99 7.97 7.41
C ARG A 65 -2.91 7.05 8.22
N LEU A 66 -2.51 5.80 8.46
CA LEU A 66 -3.31 4.87 9.28
C LEU A 66 -3.27 5.23 10.77
N GLY A 67 -2.31 6.07 11.17
CA GLY A 67 -2.02 6.36 12.58
C GLY A 67 -1.46 5.14 13.32
N PRO A 68 -1.01 5.31 14.57
CA PRO A 68 -0.69 4.16 15.42
C PRO A 68 -1.94 3.28 15.55
N TYR A 69 -1.76 1.98 15.32
CA TYR A 69 -2.81 0.99 15.57
C TYR A 69 -3.15 1.04 17.08
N PRO A 70 -4.43 1.29 17.46
CA PRO A 70 -4.83 1.27 18.87
C PRO A 70 -4.75 -0.13 19.47
#